data_AF-A0A8J7CF55-F1
#
_entry.id   AF-A0A8J7CF55-F1
#
_cell.length_a   1.000
_cell.length_b   1.000
_cell.length_c   1.000
_cell.angle_alpha   90.00
_cell.angle_beta   90.00
_cell.angle_gamma   90.00
#
_symmetry.space_group_name_H-M   'P 1'
#
loop_
_entity.id
_entity.type
_entity.pdbx_description
1 polymer ?
#
loop_
_entity_poly.entity_id
_entity_poly.type
_entity_poly.pdbx_seq_one_letter_code
_entity_poly.pdbx_strand_id
1 'polypeptide(L)'
;MSRRASAFVCTVLFLTLAPAALAIQPPQTETGQGLELSAYEKVRPGGAIGVGTRTAASLAEGHALRIGWEAFNAEQDGGWAIRLDTRSGLPALASGKGIPWFPGAGNDLSGPEPT
;
A
#
# COMPACT_ATOMS: atom_id res chain seq x y z
N MET A 1 -75.93 7.97 22.79
CA MET A 1 -75.37 6.82 22.07
C MET A 1 -74.23 7.30 21.17
N SER A 2 -73.14 6.52 21.15
CA SER A 2 -72.08 6.47 20.13
C SER A 2 -71.16 7.68 19.94
N ARG A 3 -69.88 7.51 20.34
CA ARG A 3 -68.65 8.08 19.75
C ARG A 3 -67.43 7.57 20.54
N ARG A 4 -67.22 6.25 20.56
CA ARG A 4 -66.01 5.62 21.15
C ARG A 4 -65.19 4.80 20.13
N ALA A 5 -65.44 5.00 18.84
CA ALA A 5 -64.84 4.18 17.77
C ALA A 5 -63.68 4.84 17.01
N SER A 6 -63.33 6.10 17.24
CA SER A 6 -62.38 6.82 16.36
C SER A 6 -60.98 7.08 16.92
N ALA A 7 -60.76 6.93 18.23
CA ALA A 7 -59.48 7.30 18.84
C ALA A 7 -58.44 6.18 18.86
N PHE A 8 -58.84 4.92 18.64
CA PHE A 8 -57.96 3.75 18.79
C PHE A 8 -57.14 3.40 17.54
N VAL A 9 -57.53 3.90 16.36
CA VAL A 9 -56.85 3.57 15.09
C VAL A 9 -55.61 4.45 14.87
N CYS A 10 -55.58 5.69 15.39
CA CYS A 10 -54.42 6.57 15.24
C CYS A 10 -53.25 6.19 16.16
N THR A 11 -53.49 5.55 17.30
CA THR A 11 -52.42 5.26 18.28
C THR A 11 -51.56 4.06 17.87
N VAL A 12 -52.09 3.12 17.09
CA VAL A 12 -51.33 1.94 16.62
C VAL A 12 -50.45 2.27 15.40
N LEU A 13 -50.84 3.26 14.60
CA LEU A 13 -50.09 3.65 13.39
C LEU A 13 -48.79 4.42 13.70
N PHE A 14 -48.63 4.93 14.91
CA PHE A 14 -47.40 5.63 15.32
C PHE A 14 -46.28 4.68 15.81
N LEU A 15 -46.54 3.38 15.94
CA LEU A 15 -45.56 2.44 16.50
C LEU A 15 -44.63 1.77 15.46
N THR A 16 -44.83 1.99 14.16
CA THR A 16 -44.09 1.25 13.10
C THR A 16 -43.08 2.08 12.31
N LEU A 17 -42.82 3.32 12.69
CA LEU A 17 -41.87 4.19 11.99
C LEU A 17 -40.73 4.64 12.90
N ALA A 18 -40.10 3.69 13.59
CA ALA A 18 -38.77 3.91 14.15
C ALA A 18 -37.78 3.99 12.97
N PRO A 19 -37.20 5.15 12.65
CA PRO A 19 -36.27 5.24 11.54
C PRO A 19 -35.01 4.44 11.89
N ALA A 20 -34.52 3.63 10.95
CA ALA A 20 -33.24 2.92 11.00
C ALA A 20 -32.00 3.87 11.05
N ALA A 21 -32.19 5.12 11.46
CA ALA A 21 -31.16 6.15 11.58
C ALA A 21 -30.23 5.95 12.79
N LEU A 22 -30.45 4.92 13.61
CA LEU A 22 -29.71 4.68 14.85
C LEU A 22 -28.61 3.60 14.76
N ALA A 23 -28.15 3.26 13.56
CA ALA A 23 -27.11 2.25 13.37
C ALA A 23 -25.75 2.81 12.86
N ILE A 24 -25.66 4.11 12.56
CA ILE A 24 -24.39 4.75 12.23
C ILE A 24 -23.89 5.46 13.49
N GLN A 25 -23.16 4.73 14.34
CA GLN A 25 -22.34 5.37 15.36
C GLN A 25 -21.11 5.97 14.67
N PRO A 26 -20.94 7.30 14.63
CA PRO A 26 -19.65 7.86 14.24
C PRO A 26 -18.60 7.37 15.25
N PRO A 27 -17.38 7.01 14.80
CA PRO A 27 -16.33 6.60 15.72
C PRO A 27 -16.16 7.70 16.76
N GLN A 28 -16.30 7.35 18.03
CA GLN A 28 -16.08 8.26 19.14
C GLN A 28 -14.61 8.68 19.07
N THR A 29 -14.31 9.83 18.49
CA THR A 29 -13.03 10.51 18.68
C THR A 29 -13.03 11.01 20.11
N GLU A 30 -12.59 10.14 21.03
CA GLU A 30 -12.23 10.56 22.39
C GLU A 30 -11.28 11.74 22.27
N THR A 31 -11.80 12.90 22.67
CA THR A 31 -11.12 14.17 22.61
C THR A 31 -10.05 14.15 23.71
N GLY A 32 -8.91 13.52 23.44
CA GLY A 32 -7.83 13.44 24.43
C GLY A 32 -6.68 12.48 24.16
N GLN A 33 -6.82 11.49 23.30
CA GLN A 33 -5.69 10.63 22.90
C GLN A 33 -5.85 10.32 21.42
N GLY A 34 -5.12 11.07 20.59
CA GLY A 34 -4.95 10.70 19.18
C GLY A 34 -4.50 9.25 19.10
N LEU A 35 -4.86 8.57 18.01
CA LEU A 35 -4.23 7.31 17.60
C LEU A 35 -2.73 7.54 17.50
N GLU A 36 -2.03 7.40 18.62
CA GLU A 36 -0.59 7.52 18.70
C GLU A 36 -0.07 6.22 18.11
N LEU A 37 0.39 6.30 16.87
CA LEU A 37 0.88 5.16 16.10
C LEU A 37 1.92 4.34 16.88
N SER A 38 2.63 5.02 17.77
CA SER A 38 3.60 4.51 18.75
C SER A 38 3.03 3.44 19.69
N ALA A 39 1.73 3.45 20.00
CA ALA A 39 1.09 2.43 20.84
C ALA A 39 1.05 1.04 20.17
N TYR A 40 1.25 0.98 18.85
CA TYR A 40 1.33 -0.26 18.08
C TYR A 40 2.75 -0.56 17.58
N GLU A 41 3.74 0.27 17.95
CA GLU A 41 5.13 0.05 17.59
C GLU A 41 5.75 -1.04 18.46
N LYS A 42 5.72 -2.28 17.97
CA LYS A 42 6.46 -3.38 18.59
C LYS A 42 7.92 -3.31 18.16
N VAL A 43 8.74 -2.62 18.95
CA VAL A 43 10.20 -2.60 18.76
C VAL A 43 10.72 -4.04 18.89
N ARG A 44 11.06 -4.66 17.75
CA ARG A 44 11.77 -5.93 17.73
C ARG A 44 13.24 -5.62 17.99
N PRO A 45 13.92 -6.26 18.96
CA PRO A 45 15.37 -6.20 19.05
C PRO A 45 15.93 -6.94 17.82
N GLY A 46 16.15 -6.19 16.74
CA GLY A 46 16.80 -6.66 15.53
C GLY A 46 18.29 -6.34 15.60
N GLY A 47 19.13 -7.36 15.43
CA GLY A 47 20.53 -7.14 15.05
C GLY A 47 20.58 -6.76 13.58
N ALA A 48 21.32 -5.70 13.24
CA ALA A 48 21.56 -5.37 11.84
C ALA A 48 22.44 -6.46 11.19
N ILE A 49 21.82 -7.35 10.40
CA ILE A 49 22.57 -8.20 9.47
C ILE A 49 23.06 -7.27 8.36
N GLY A 50 24.27 -6.74 8.51
CA GLY A 50 24.90 -5.92 7.49
C GLY A 50 25.23 -6.73 6.26
N VAL A 51 24.62 -6.41 5.13
CA VAL A 51 25.05 -6.91 3.83
C VAL A 51 26.18 -6.01 3.32
N GLY A 52 27.35 -6.60 3.09
CA GLY A 52 28.43 -5.90 2.40
C GLY A 52 28.00 -5.64 0.96
N THR A 53 28.03 -4.39 0.51
CA THR A 53 27.63 -4.04 -0.85
C THR A 53 28.72 -3.34 -1.64
N ARG A 54 28.71 -3.51 -2.96
CA ARG A 54 29.55 -2.80 -3.93
C ARG A 54 28.75 -2.35 -5.15
N THR A 55 29.25 -1.39 -5.92
CA THR A 55 28.59 -0.95 -7.16
C THR A 55 28.96 -1.86 -8.33
N ALA A 56 28.10 -1.98 -9.34
CA ALA A 56 28.47 -2.71 -10.56
C ALA A 56 29.71 -2.11 -11.26
N ALA A 57 29.86 -0.78 -11.24
CA ALA A 57 31.01 -0.09 -11.82
C ALA A 57 32.35 -0.41 -11.13
N SER A 58 32.33 -0.92 -9.89
CA SER A 58 33.55 -1.36 -9.19
C SER A 58 34.10 -2.71 -9.68
N LEU A 59 33.33 -3.44 -10.48
CA LEU A 59 33.79 -4.66 -11.12
C LEU A 59 34.72 -4.33 -12.30
N ALA A 60 35.61 -5.27 -12.65
CA ALA A 60 36.48 -5.13 -13.81
C ALA A 60 35.67 -4.87 -15.10
N GLU A 61 36.23 -4.11 -16.03
CA GLU A 61 35.54 -3.66 -17.26
C GLU A 61 35.04 -4.82 -18.14
N GLY A 62 35.72 -5.97 -18.13
CA GLY A 62 35.28 -7.19 -18.84
C GLY A 62 34.37 -8.12 -18.04
N HIS A 63 33.96 -7.74 -16.82
CA HIS A 63 33.17 -8.62 -15.97
C HIS A 63 31.73 -8.72 -16.50
N ALA A 64 31.27 -9.94 -16.80
CA ALA A 64 29.94 -10.18 -17.40
C ALA A 64 28.78 -9.49 -16.66
N LEU A 65 28.82 -9.50 -15.32
CA LEU A 65 27.78 -8.85 -14.51
C LEU A 65 27.79 -7.31 -14.65
N ARG A 66 28.96 -6.68 -14.83
CA ARG A 66 29.05 -5.24 -15.10
C ARG A 66 28.46 -4.91 -16.46
N ILE A 67 28.86 -5.66 -17.47
CA ILE A 67 28.36 -5.53 -18.84
C ILE A 67 26.83 -5.66 -18.87
N GLY A 68 26.26 -6.66 -18.18
CA GLY A 68 24.81 -6.84 -18.10
C GLY A 68 24.08 -5.68 -17.44
N TRP A 69 24.62 -5.14 -16.34
CA TRP A 69 24.01 -3.98 -15.66
C TRP A 69 24.12 -2.69 -16.46
N GLU A 70 25.24 -2.47 -17.16
CA GLU A 70 25.41 -1.33 -18.06
C GLU A 70 24.45 -1.40 -19.24
N ALA A 71 24.30 -2.59 -19.86
CA ALA A 71 23.34 -2.82 -20.93
C ALA A 71 21.90 -2.60 -20.47
N PHE A 72 21.51 -3.18 -19.33
CA PHE A 72 20.18 -2.96 -18.74
C PHE A 72 19.92 -1.48 -18.46
N ASN A 73 20.87 -0.78 -17.84
CA ASN A 73 20.70 0.63 -17.53
C ASN A 73 20.54 1.46 -18.81
N ALA A 74 21.29 1.16 -19.87
CA ALA A 74 21.15 1.83 -21.17
C ALA A 74 19.79 1.54 -21.83
N GLU A 75 19.33 0.29 -21.82
CA GLU A 75 18.02 -0.12 -22.35
C GLU A 75 16.86 0.57 -21.62
N GLN A 76 17.05 0.91 -20.35
CA GLN A 76 16.03 1.52 -19.50
C GLN A 76 16.15 3.06 -19.42
N ASP A 77 16.74 3.71 -20.41
CA ASP A 77 16.94 5.17 -20.47
C ASP A 77 17.82 5.74 -19.34
N GLY A 78 18.63 4.89 -18.73
CA GLY A 78 19.47 5.23 -17.60
C GLY A 78 18.72 5.33 -16.27
N GLY A 79 19.35 6.00 -15.31
CA GLY A 79 18.75 6.31 -14.01
C GLY A 79 18.73 5.16 -12.99
N TRP A 80 19.18 3.96 -13.36
CA TRP A 80 19.31 2.85 -12.42
C TRP A 80 20.65 2.87 -11.70
N ALA A 81 20.59 2.73 -10.37
CA ALA A 81 21.71 2.45 -9.50
C ALA A 81 21.53 1.08 -8.85
N ILE A 82 22.56 0.23 -8.96
CA ILE A 82 22.56 -1.13 -8.42
C ILE A 82 23.68 -1.29 -7.39
N ARG A 83 23.34 -1.91 -6.26
CA ARG A 83 24.29 -2.40 -5.27
C ARG A 83 24.23 -3.92 -5.23
N LEU A 84 25.41 -4.54 -5.30
CA LEU A 84 25.59 -5.97 -5.33
C LEU A 84 26.11 -6.45 -3.99
N ASP A 85 25.53 -7.53 -3.49
CA ASP A 85 26.05 -8.26 -2.33
C ASP A 85 27.47 -8.78 -2.64
N THR A 86 28.40 -8.55 -1.74
CA THR A 86 29.82 -8.90 -1.97
C THR A 86 30.10 -10.39 -1.93
N ARG A 87 29.23 -11.22 -1.33
CA ARG A 87 29.42 -12.66 -1.17
C ARG A 87 28.86 -13.44 -2.36
N SER A 88 27.68 -13.04 -2.83
CA SER A 88 26.89 -13.73 -3.85
C SER A 88 26.97 -13.04 -5.21
N GLY A 89 27.29 -11.76 -5.26
CA GLY A 89 27.20 -10.95 -6.48
C GLY A 89 25.77 -10.64 -6.91
N LEU A 90 24.76 -11.04 -6.13
CA LEU A 90 23.35 -10.78 -6.41
C LEU A 90 23.00 -9.32 -6.08
N PRO A 91 21.94 -8.77 -6.69
CA PRO A 91 21.38 -7.48 -6.31
C PRO A 91 20.99 -7.45 -4.82
N ALA A 92 21.66 -6.59 -4.05
CA ALA A 92 21.28 -6.25 -2.69
C ALA A 92 20.29 -5.07 -2.67
N LEU A 93 20.44 -4.14 -3.62
CA LEU A 93 19.56 -2.99 -3.80
C LEU A 93 19.56 -2.53 -5.25
N ALA A 94 18.38 -2.30 -5.83
CA ALA A 94 18.21 -1.66 -7.13
C ALA A 94 17.25 -0.47 -6.98
N SER A 95 17.66 0.70 -7.45
CA SER A 95 16.83 1.92 -7.45
C SER A 95 16.90 2.59 -8.80
N GLY A 96 15.79 3.05 -9.33
CA GLY A 96 15.74 3.75 -10.62
C GLY A 96 14.35 4.27 -10.92
N LYS A 97 13.97 4.33 -12.20
CA LYS A 97 12.67 4.85 -12.68
C LYS A 97 11.43 4.10 -12.15
N GLY A 98 11.65 2.97 -11.48
CA GLY A 98 10.61 2.10 -10.95
C GLY A 98 10.20 1.01 -11.94
N ILE A 99 9.54 -0.02 -11.42
CA ILE A 99 8.92 -1.08 -12.24
C ILE A 99 7.44 -0.71 -12.37
N PRO A 100 6.91 -0.52 -13.59
CA PRO A 100 5.48 -0.33 -13.74
C PRO A 100 4.77 -1.63 -13.38
N TRP A 101 3.83 -1.55 -12.44
CA TRP A 101 3.02 -2.71 -12.02
C TRP A 101 1.62 -2.71 -12.64
N PHE A 102 1.16 -1.53 -13.07
CA PHE A 102 -0.17 -1.32 -13.60
C PHE A 102 -0.11 -0.55 -14.92
N PRO A 103 -0.92 -0.94 -15.90
CA PRO A 103 -1.18 -0.17 -17.12
C PRO A 103 -1.58 1.26 -16.80
N GLY A 104 -1.03 2.22 -17.53
CA GLY A 104 -1.38 3.63 -17.38
C GLY A 104 -0.60 4.53 -18.34
N ALA A 105 -0.93 5.82 -18.34
CA ALA A 105 -0.35 6.79 -19.29
C ALA A 105 1.19 6.95 -19.21
N GLY A 106 1.83 6.37 -18.20
CA GLY A 106 3.29 6.39 -18.02
C GLY A 106 4.01 5.10 -18.42
N ASN A 107 3.35 4.12 -19.05
CA ASN A 107 3.97 2.87 -19.50
C ASN A 107 3.18 2.17 -20.62
N ASP A 108 3.81 1.19 -21.27
CA ASP A 108 3.21 0.40 -22.36
C ASP A 108 2.62 -0.94 -21.89
N LEU A 109 2.29 -1.09 -20.60
CA LEU A 109 1.68 -2.33 -20.11
C LEU A 109 0.25 -2.46 -20.63
N SER A 110 -0.12 -3.65 -21.07
CA SER A 110 -1.49 -3.94 -21.49
C SER A 110 -2.40 -4.21 -20.27
N GLY A 111 -3.61 -3.65 -20.31
CA GLY A 111 -4.70 -3.97 -19.38
C GLY A 111 -4.97 -5.48 -19.31
N PRO A 112 -5.51 -5.99 -18.17
CA PRO A 112 -6.15 -7.30 -18.22
C PRO A 112 -7.23 -7.26 -19.32
N GLU A 113 -7.23 -8.26 -20.19
CA GLU A 113 -8.23 -8.39 -21.24
C GLU A 113 -9.62 -8.49 -20.57
N PRO A 114 -10.62 -7.69 -20.99
CA PRO A 114 -11.96 -7.79 -20.41
C PRO A 114 -12.55 -9.16 -20.74
N THR A 115 -12.84 -9.94 -19.69
CA THR A 115 -13.59 -11.22 -19.76
C THR A 115 -15.08 -11.00 -19.99
#